data_AF-D7BHF8-F1
#
_entry.id   AF-D7BHF8-F1
#
_cell.length_a   1.000
_cell.length_b   1.000
_cell.length_c   1.000
_cell.angle_alpha   90.00
_cell.angle_beta   90.00
_cell.angle_gamma   90.00
#
_symmetry.space_group_name_H-M   'P 1'
#
loop_
_entity.id
_entity.type
_entity.pdbx_description
1 polymer ?
#
loop_
_entity_poly.entity_id
_entity_poly.type
_entity_poly.pdbx_seq_one_letter_code
_entity_poly.pdbx_strand_id
1 'polypeptide(L)' 'MAQSFTSRLLPRAQGPVYLVLLWPDRTGNWEGRIKNAKTGAEFSFRELEELMSWLEAHKNGENRGLA' A
#
# COMPACT_ATOMS: atom_id res chain seq x y z
N MET A 1 10.89 10.32 -29.13
CA MET A 1 11.72 10.08 -27.94
C MET A 1 10.95 9.13 -27.03
N ALA A 2 11.46 7.92 -26.78
CA ALA A 2 10.78 6.92 -25.95
C ALA A 2 11.19 7.13 -24.49
N GLN A 3 10.24 7.46 -23.60
CA GLN A 3 10.46 7.48 -22.16
C GLN A 3 10.75 6.05 -21.69
N SER A 4 11.94 5.82 -21.15
CA SER A 4 12.28 4.56 -20.49
C SER A 4 11.47 4.46 -19.19
N PHE A 5 10.41 3.67 -19.19
CA PHE A 5 9.76 3.26 -17.95
C PHE A 5 10.72 2.34 -17.20
N THR A 6 11.51 2.91 -16.29
CA THR A 6 12.21 2.11 -15.28
C THR A 6 11.15 1.51 -14.37
N SER A 7 10.72 0.29 -14.72
CA SER A 7 9.90 -0.54 -13.86
C SER A 7 10.63 -0.67 -12.53
N ARG A 8 10.00 -0.18 -11.45
CA ARG A 8 10.59 -0.21 -10.12
C ARG A 8 10.65 -1.68 -9.72
N LEU A 9 11.83 -2.29 -9.82
CA LEU A 9 12.06 -3.67 -9.41
C LEU A 9 11.81 -3.74 -7.91
N LEU A 10 10.65 -4.25 -7.52
CA LEU A 10 10.34 -4.50 -6.13
C LEU A 10 11.32 -5.57 -5.60
N PRO A 11 11.78 -5.44 -4.34
CA PRO A 11 12.58 -6.49 -3.73
C PRO A 11 11.85 -7.83 -3.82
N ARG A 12 12.60 -8.93 -4.04
CA ARG A 12 12.04 -10.28 -4.01
C ARG A 12 11.40 -10.50 -2.65
N ALA A 13 10.08 -10.49 -2.62
CA ALA A 13 9.37 -10.34 -1.37
C ALA A 13 9.29 -11.68 -0.63
N GLN A 14 9.83 -11.71 0.59
CA GLN A 14 9.61 -12.79 1.56
C GLN A 14 8.27 -12.63 2.31
N GLY A 15 7.51 -11.56 2.03
CA GLY A 15 6.19 -11.24 2.58
C GLY A 15 5.37 -10.43 1.57
N PRO A 16 4.14 -10.01 1.91
CA PRO A 16 3.31 -9.21 1.02
C PRO A 16 3.90 -7.81 0.84
N VAL A 17 4.01 -7.36 -0.41
CA VAL A 17 4.38 -5.99 -0.75
C VAL A 17 3.12 -5.21 -1.07
N TYR A 18 2.95 -4.09 -0.37
CA TYR A 18 1.86 -3.14 -0.61
C TYR A 18 2.43 -1.83 -1.15
N LEU A 19 1.85 -1.34 -2.24
CA LEU A 19 2.13 -0.02 -2.80
C LEU A 19 1.13 0.97 -2.22
N VAL A 20 1.62 2.05 -1.63
CA VAL A 20 0.77 3.14 -1.12
C VAL A 20 0.94 4.35 -2.03
N LEU A 21 -0.18 4.82 -2.59
CA LEU A 21 -0.28 6.04 -3.39
C LEU A 21 -0.96 7.10 -2.54
N LEU A 22 -0.29 8.23 -2.32
CA LEU A 22 -0.77 9.35 -1.52
C LEU A 22 -0.95 10.58 -2.40
N TRP A 23 -2.05 11.31 -2.20
CA TRP A 23 -2.26 12.63 -2.79
C TRP A 23 -3.06 13.54 -1.85
N PRO A 24 -2.85 14.86 -1.93
CA PRO A 24 -3.64 15.81 -1.15
C PRO A 24 -5.06 15.90 -1.70
N ASP A 25 -6.03 16.04 -0.80
CA ASP A 25 -7.41 16.38 -1.14
C ASP A 25 -7.59 17.90 -1.32
N ARG A 26 -8.84 18.36 -1.47
CA ARG A 26 -9.16 19.80 -1.63
C ARG A 26 -9.00 20.61 -0.34
N THR A 27 -8.89 19.96 0.81
CA THR A 27 -8.80 20.58 2.13
C THR A 27 -7.36 20.57 2.69
N GLY A 28 -6.44 19.91 1.99
CA GLY A 28 -5.03 19.75 2.38
C GLY A 28 -4.76 18.48 3.20
N ASN A 29 -5.76 17.62 3.38
CA ASN A 29 -5.62 16.30 3.99
C ASN A 29 -5.03 15.30 2.98
N TRP A 30 -4.40 14.24 3.50
CA TRP A 30 -3.83 13.17 2.67
C TRP A 30 -4.82 12.02 2.55
N GLU A 31 -5.22 11.74 1.31
CA GLU A 31 -5.98 10.54 0.96
C GLU A 31 -5.16 9.66 0.02
N GLY A 32 -5.64 8.44 -0.23
CA GLY A 32 -4.85 7.54 -1.05
C GLY A 32 -5.45 6.19 -1.34
N ARG A 33 -4.60 5.34 -1.94
CA ARG A 33 -4.90 3.94 -2.26
C ARG A 33 -3.74 3.04 -1.89
N ILE A 34 -4.07 1.88 -1.36
CA ILE A 34 -3.18 0.77 -1.09
C ILE A 34 -3.42 -0.28 -2.16
N LYS A 35 -2.36 -0.75 -2.81
CA LYS A 35 -2.41 -1.83 -3.79
C LYS A 35 -1.53 -2.99 -3.35
N ASN A 36 -2.11 -4.18 -3.22
CA ASN A 36 -1.35 -5.40 -3.02
C ASN A 36 -0.62 -5.75 -4.32
N ALA A 37 0.71 -5.75 -4.30
CA ALA A 37 1.52 -6.01 -5.49
C ALA A 37 1.41 -7.45 -6.02
N LYS A 38 1.01 -8.40 -5.15
CA LYS A 38 0.84 -9.82 -5.49
C LYS A 38 -0.54 -10.10 -6.07
N THR A 39 -1.61 -9.62 -5.43
CA THR A 39 -3.00 -9.94 -5.82
C THR A 39 -3.62 -8.88 -6.72
N GLY A 40 -3.04 -7.68 -6.77
CA GLY A 40 -3.62 -6.53 -7.47
C GLY A 40 -4.81 -5.90 -6.75
N ALA A 41 -5.19 -6.40 -5.58
CA ALA A 41 -6.30 -5.84 -4.80
C ALA A 41 -6.01 -4.40 -4.38
N GLU A 42 -7.03 -3.54 -4.47
CA GLU A 42 -6.93 -2.12 -4.13
C GLU A 42 -7.88 -1.75 -2.98
N PHE A 43 -7.40 -0.90 -2.08
CA PHE A 43 -8.16 -0.35 -0.96
C PHE A 43 -7.95 1.16 -0.90
N SER A 44 -9.03 1.94 -0.86
CA SER A 44 -8.97 3.40 -0.72
C SER A 44 -9.08 3.81 0.75
N PHE A 45 -8.36 4.84 1.14
CA PHE A 45 -8.49 5.51 2.44
C PHE A 45 -8.62 7.01 2.23
N ARG A 46 -9.33 7.69 3.13
CA ARG A 46 -9.57 9.13 3.09
C ARG A 46 -8.70 9.90 4.07
N GLU A 47 -8.20 9.22 5.09
CA GLU A 47 -7.38 9.80 6.15
C GLU A 47 -6.17 8.90 6.43
N LEU A 48 -5.06 9.49 6.90
CA LEU A 48 -3.85 8.74 7.21
C LEU A 48 -4.06 7.75 8.37
N GLU A 49 -4.96 8.08 9.29
CA GLU A 49 -5.37 7.27 10.42
C GLU A 49 -6.02 5.94 9.95
N GLU A 50 -6.81 5.98 8.87
CA GLU A 50 -7.38 4.78 8.25
C GLU A 50 -6.28 3.88 7.64
N LEU A 51 -5.29 4.48 6.97
CA LEU A 51 -4.13 3.76 6.44
C LEU A 51 -3.33 3.09 7.57
N MET A 52 -3.05 3.82 8.66
CA MET A 52 -2.31 3.29 9.80
C MET A 52 -3.06 2.13 10.47
N SER A 53 -4.37 2.30 10.71
CA SER A 53 -5.22 1.25 11.28
C SER A 53 -5.25 0.00 10.39
N TRP A 54 -5.28 0.18 9.07
CA TRP A 54 -5.25 -0.91 8.11
C TRP A 54 -3.92 -1.68 8.15
N LEU A 55 -2.79 -0.98 8.25
CA LEU A 55 -1.45 -1.57 8.35
C LEU A 55 -1.28 -2.37 9.64
N GLU A 56 -1.79 -1.85 10.75
CA GLU A 56 -1.74 -2.54 12.05
C GLU A 56 -2.58 -3.83 12.04
N ALA A 57 -3.78 -3.79 11.46
CA ALA A 57 -4.63 -4.97 11.32
C ALA A 57 -3.96 -6.05 10.46
N HIS A 58 -3.30 -5.67 9.37
CA HIS A 58 -2.62 -6.63 8.48
C HIS A 58 -1.35 -7.21 9.08
N LYS A 59 -0.57 -6.41 9.83
CA LYS A 59 0.59 -6.92 10.59
C LYS A 59 0.19 -7.97 11.61
N ASN A 60 -0.96 -7.80 12.26
CA ASN A 60 -1.47 -8.75 13.25
C ASN A 60 -2.06 -10.03 12.63
N GLY A 61 -2.55 -9.96 11.39
CA GLY A 61 -3.04 -11.12 10.64
C GLY A 61 -1.93 -12.09 10.24
N GLU A 62 -0.76 -11.58 9.83
CA GLU A 62 0.38 -12.43 9.44
C GLU A 62 1.03 -13.13 10.63
N ASN A 63 1.03 -12.51 11.81
CA ASN A 63 1.63 -13.06 13.03
C ASN A 63 0.81 -14.22 13.64
N ARG A 64 -0.47 -14.37 13.28
CA ARG A 64 -1.34 -15.46 13.78
C ARG A 64 -1.22 -16.76 12.99
N GLY A 65 -0.59 -16.75 11.81
CA GLY A 65 -0.36 -17.95 11.00
C GLY A 65 0.92 -18.71 11.35
N LEU A 66 1.70 -18.22 12.33
CA LEU A 66 2.99 -18.77 12.75
C LEU A 66 3.03 -19.18 14.23
N ALA A 67 1.88 -19.27 14.90
CA ALA A 67 1.76 -19.74 16.28
C ALA A 67 1.18 -21.16 16.34
#